data_AF-A0A2D9BBZ2-F1
#
_entry.id   AF-A0A2D9BBZ2-F1
#
_cell.length_a   1.000
_cell.length_b   1.000
_cell.length_c   1.000
_cell.angle_alpha   90.00
_cell.angle_beta   90.00
_cell.angle_gamma   90.00
#
_symmetry.space_group_name_H-M   'P 1'
#
loop_
_entity.id
_entity.type
_entity.pdbx_description
1 polymer ?
#
loop_
_entity_poly.entity_id
_entity_poly.type
_entity_poly.pdbx_seq_one_letter_code
_entity_poly.pdbx_strand_id
1 'polypeptide(L)'
;MENTFNVDKLVRPNVAKLQPYSSARDEFTETSESMVFLDANENPFENGVNRYPDPQQRLLKKEIGLIKDVSEKNILLGNGSDEVL
;
A
#
# COMPACT_ATOMS: atom_id res chain seq x y z
N MET A 1 -26.37 1.02 -35.67
CA MET A 1 -24.93 0.70 -35.60
C MET A 1 -24.65 0.32 -34.17
N GLU A 2 -24.20 -0.90 -33.92
CA GLU A 2 -23.74 -1.28 -32.58
C GLU A 2 -22.47 -0.52 -32.26
N ASN A 3 -22.50 0.30 -31.20
CA ASN A 3 -21.29 0.89 -30.64
C ASN A 3 -20.58 -0.20 -29.86
N THR A 4 -19.63 -0.87 -30.51
CA THR A 4 -18.76 -1.84 -29.82
C THR A 4 -17.85 -1.08 -28.86
N PHE A 5 -17.99 -1.38 -27.57
CA PHE A 5 -17.10 -0.86 -26.53
C PHE A 5 -15.66 -1.28 -26.81
N ASN A 6 -14.73 -0.33 -26.71
CA ASN A 6 -13.29 -0.58 -26.84
C ASN A 6 -12.55 0.19 -25.74
N VAL A 7 -11.99 -0.56 -24.77
CA VAL A 7 -11.28 0.00 -23.61
C VAL A 7 -9.96 0.68 -24.00
N ASP A 8 -9.30 0.22 -25.06
CA ASP A 8 -8.01 0.77 -25.51
C ASP A 8 -8.14 2.22 -25.97
N LYS A 9 -9.35 2.64 -26.37
CA LYS A 9 -9.66 4.04 -26.71
C LYS A 9 -9.83 4.94 -25.49
N LEU A 10 -9.99 4.38 -24.30
CA LEU A 10 -10.21 5.11 -23.05
C LEU A 10 -8.97 5.17 -22.16
N VAL A 11 -8.02 4.23 -22.34
CA VAL A 11 -6.80 4.15 -21.55
C VAL A 11 -5.77 5.16 -22.05
N ARG A 12 -5.09 5.84 -21.11
CA ARG A 12 -4.00 6.77 -21.45
C ARG A 12 -2.83 5.99 -22.07
N PRO A 13 -2.20 6.47 -23.15
CA PRO A 13 -1.10 5.75 -23.82
C PRO A 13 0.08 5.38 -22.91
N ASN A 14 0.35 6.17 -21.86
CA ASN A 14 1.40 5.87 -20.89
C ASN A 14 1.03 4.73 -19.94
N VAL A 15 -0.26 4.60 -19.57
CA VAL A 15 -0.74 3.49 -18.75
C VAL A 15 -0.79 2.20 -19.55
N ALA A 16 -1.22 2.26 -20.82
CA ALA A 16 -1.28 1.09 -21.70
C ALA A 16 0.10 0.46 -21.99
N LYS A 17 1.18 1.25 -21.92
CA LYS A 17 2.56 0.79 -22.16
C LYS A 17 3.32 0.45 -20.88
N LEU A 18 2.74 0.75 -19.71
CA LEU A 18 3.42 0.57 -18.43
C LEU A 18 3.52 -0.94 -18.12
N GLN A 19 4.71 -1.40 -17.74
CA GLN A 19 4.84 -2.70 -17.10
C GLN A 19 4.47 -2.55 -15.62
N PRO A 20 3.49 -3.31 -15.10
CA PRO A 20 3.14 -3.25 -13.70
C PRO A 20 4.32 -3.69 -12.82
N TYR A 21 4.43 -3.07 -11.66
CA TYR A 21 5.32 -3.57 -10.61
C TYR A 21 4.85 -4.94 -10.14
N SER A 22 5.77 -5.88 -9.98
CA SER A 22 5.52 -7.23 -9.49
C SER A 22 6.14 -7.35 -8.09
N SER A 23 5.37 -7.81 -7.11
CA SER A 23 5.91 -8.11 -5.79
C SER A 23 6.52 -9.52 -5.73
N ALA A 24 7.37 -9.79 -4.74
CA ALA A 24 7.98 -11.11 -4.57
C ALA A 24 6.95 -12.26 -4.45
N ARG A 25 5.76 -11.96 -3.92
CA ARG A 25 4.63 -12.90 -3.82
C ARG A 25 3.93 -13.16 -5.15
N ASP A 26 3.94 -12.20 -6.07
CA ASP A 26 3.37 -12.39 -7.42
C ASP A 26 4.24 -13.36 -8.26
N GLU A 27 5.52 -13.49 -7.91
CA GLU A 27 6.49 -14.34 -8.61
C GLU A 27 6.56 -15.78 -8.06
N PHE A 28 6.05 -16.05 -6.86
CA PHE A 28 6.08 -17.38 -6.21
C PHE A 28 4.67 -17.90 -5.92
N THR A 29 4.15 -18.77 -6.81
CA THR A 29 2.80 -19.36 -6.74
C THR A 29 2.75 -20.78 -6.17
N GLU A 30 3.88 -21.36 -5.74
CA GLU A 30 3.90 -22.70 -5.15
C GLU A 30 3.46 -22.68 -3.68
N THR A 31 2.15 -22.67 -3.45
CA THR A 31 1.52 -22.73 -2.12
C THR A 31 1.51 -24.16 -1.60
N SER A 32 2.44 -24.49 -0.70
CA SER A 32 2.19 -25.51 0.33
C SER A 32 1.88 -24.80 1.65
N GLU A 33 0.92 -25.32 2.42
CA GLU A 33 0.31 -24.69 3.61
C GLU A 33 1.29 -24.46 4.79
N SER A 34 2.59 -24.71 4.61
CA SER A 34 3.62 -24.57 5.66
C SER A 34 4.89 -23.87 5.19
N MET A 35 4.77 -22.76 4.45
CA MET A 35 5.94 -21.94 4.09
C MET A 35 6.19 -20.82 5.11
N VAL A 36 7.47 -20.58 5.43
CA VAL A 36 7.91 -19.43 6.22
C VAL A 36 8.29 -18.31 5.24
N PHE A 37 7.48 -17.27 5.17
CA PHE A 37 7.68 -16.14 4.27
C PHE A 37 8.66 -15.12 4.89
N LEU A 38 9.79 -14.87 4.21
CA LEU A 38 10.82 -13.89 4.60
C LEU A 38 11.23 -13.02 3.40
N ASP A 39 10.25 -12.59 2.61
CA ASP A 39 10.41 -11.92 1.31
C ASP A 39 9.95 -10.45 1.31
N ALA A 40 9.18 -10.03 2.32
CA ALA A 40 8.52 -8.71 2.37
C ALA A 40 8.84 -7.86 3.61
N ASN A 41 9.79 -8.27 4.47
CA ASN A 41 10.18 -7.55 5.71
C ASN A 41 9.01 -7.24 6.68
N GLU A 42 7.98 -8.08 6.69
CA GLU A 42 6.82 -7.93 7.57
C GLU A 42 7.16 -8.28 9.02
N ASN A 43 6.45 -7.66 9.97
CA ASN A 43 6.50 -8.04 11.38
C ASN A 43 5.62 -9.30 11.60
N PRO A 44 6.10 -10.36 12.29
CA PRO A 44 5.37 -11.62 12.42
C PRO A 44 4.17 -11.62 13.39
N PHE A 45 3.78 -10.47 13.98
CA PHE A 45 2.70 -10.39 14.97
C PHE A 45 1.42 -9.75 14.42
N GLU A 46 0.26 -10.38 14.64
CA GLU A 46 -1.06 -9.84 14.25
C GLU A 46 -1.51 -8.65 15.12
N ASN A 47 -2.24 -7.69 14.52
CA ASN A 47 -2.59 -6.41 15.16
C ASN A 47 -4.11 -6.10 15.27
N GLY A 48 -4.99 -7.01 14.84
CA GLY A 48 -6.38 -7.14 15.36
C GLY A 48 -7.31 -5.91 15.36
N VAL A 49 -7.48 -5.18 14.24
CA VAL A 49 -8.37 -4.00 14.16
C VAL A 49 -9.59 -4.18 13.23
N ASN A 50 -10.75 -3.63 13.61
CA ASN A 50 -12.05 -3.82 12.92
C ASN A 50 -12.89 -2.53 12.71
N ARG A 51 -12.29 -1.33 12.81
CA ARG A 51 -12.99 -0.03 12.64
C ARG A 51 -12.19 0.93 11.78
N TYR A 52 -12.90 1.86 11.13
CA TYR A 52 -12.28 2.93 10.36
C TYR A 52 -11.44 3.85 11.28
N PRO A 53 -10.22 4.24 10.88
CA PRO A 53 -9.31 5.04 11.70
C PRO A 53 -9.71 6.52 11.76
N ASP A 54 -9.09 7.28 12.67
CA ASP A 54 -9.19 8.75 12.72
C ASP A 54 -8.60 9.37 11.43
N PRO A 55 -9.37 10.12 10.63
CA PRO A 55 -8.89 10.69 9.37
C PRO A 55 -7.80 11.75 9.54
N GLN A 56 -7.69 12.38 10.71
CA GLN A 56 -6.65 13.37 10.99
C GLN A 56 -5.42 12.77 11.67
N GLN A 57 -5.51 11.51 12.10
CA GLN A 57 -4.43 10.72 12.69
C GLN A 57 -3.74 11.45 13.87
N ARG A 58 -4.46 12.27 14.64
CA ARG A 58 -3.85 13.20 15.60
C ARG A 58 -3.13 12.47 16.72
N LEU A 59 -3.78 11.45 17.28
CA LEU A 59 -3.17 10.62 18.33
C LEU A 59 -1.93 9.89 17.82
N LEU A 60 -1.97 9.36 16.59
CA LEU A 60 -0.83 8.67 15.99
C LEU A 60 0.33 9.63 15.73
N LYS A 61 0.07 10.82 15.18
CA LYS A 61 1.10 11.85 14.96
C LYS A 61 1.74 12.31 16.26
N LYS A 62 0.95 12.45 17.33
CA LYS A 62 1.45 12.77 18.66
C LYS A 62 2.43 11.72 19.17
N GLU A 63 2.06 10.44 19.14
CA GLU A 63 2.93 9.35 19.60
C GLU A 63 4.20 9.23 18.73
N ILE A 64 4.07 9.33 17.42
CA ILE A 64 5.24 9.33 16.51
C ILE A 64 6.14 10.53 16.77
N GLY A 65 5.58 11.72 17.00
CA GLY A 65 6.32 12.94 17.30
C GLY A 65 7.17 12.80 18.56
N LEU A 66 6.65 12.14 19.60
CA LEU A 66 7.39 11.81 20.81
C LEU A 66 8.55 10.83 20.53
N ILE A 67 8.32 9.79 19.73
CA ILE A 67 9.33 8.78 19.40
C ILE A 67 10.45 9.35 18.51
N LYS A 68 10.10 10.26 17.59
CA LYS A 68 11.01 10.79 16.58
C LYS A 68 11.60 12.16 16.93
N ASP A 69 11.22 12.73 18.08
CA ASP A 69 11.62 14.05 18.55
C ASP A 69 11.31 15.17 17.52
N VAL A 70 10.09 15.15 16.98
CA VAL A 70 9.61 16.15 16.01
C VAL A 70 8.19 16.59 16.33
N SER A 71 7.86 17.84 15.98
CA SER A 71 6.51 18.38 16.18
C SER A 71 5.49 17.71 15.24
N GLU A 72 4.28 17.44 15.73
CA GLU A 72 3.15 16.89 14.95
C GLU A 72 2.91 17.62 13.62
N LYS A 73 3.13 18.94 13.60
CA LYS A 73 2.95 19.78 12.40
C LYS A 73 3.94 19.47 11.27
N ASN A 74 5.05 18.80 11.60
CA ASN A 74 6.08 18.38 10.65
C ASN A 74 5.88 16.93 10.16
N ILE A 75 4.73 16.32 10.48
CA ILE A 75 4.45 14.90 10.17
C ILE A 75 3.31 14.80 9.16
N LEU A 76 3.63 14.26 7.98
CA LEU A 76 2.69 13.75 6.99
C LEU A 76 2.66 12.22 7.09
N LEU A 77 1.46 11.63 7.03
CA LEU A 77 1.27 10.17 7.00
C LEU A 77 0.49 9.81 5.74
N GLY A 78 0.87 8.71 5.10
CA GLY A 78 0.15 8.07 3.99
C GLY A 78 -0.04 6.58 4.25
N ASN A 79 -0.83 5.93 3.42
CA ASN A 79 -1.08 4.49 3.43
C ASN A 79 0.12 3.76 2.80
N GLY A 80 1.13 3.51 3.63
CA GLY A 80 2.44 3.05 3.16
C GLY A 80 3.29 4.21 2.64
N SER A 81 4.58 3.96 2.47
CA SER A 81 5.52 4.94 1.94
C SER A 81 5.18 5.39 0.52
N ASP A 82 4.59 4.49 -0.28
CA ASP A 82 4.31 4.72 -1.70
C ASP A 82 3.29 5.83 -1.94
N GLU A 83 2.37 6.08 -0.99
CA GLU A 83 1.43 7.21 -1.11
C GLU A 83 2.07 8.57 -0.79
N VAL A 84 3.21 8.58 -0.10
CA VAL A 84 3.92 9.81 0.30
C VAL A 84 4.98 10.24 -0.73
N LEU A 85 5.51 9.31 -1.52
CA LEU A 85 6.56 9.52 -2.52
C LEU A 85 6.03 10.20 -3.79
#